data_AF-A0A9P4GF38-F1
#
_entry.id   AF-A0A9P4GF38-F1
#
_cell.length_a   1.000
_cell.length_b   1.000
_cell.length_c   1.000
_cell.angle_alpha   90.00
_cell.angle_beta   90.00
_cell.angle_gamma   90.00
#
_symmetry.space_group_name_H-M   'P 1'
#
loop_
_entity.id
_entity.type
_entity.pdbx_description
1 polymer ?
#
loop_
_entity_poly.entity_id
_entity_poly.type
_entity_poly.pdbx_seq_one_letter_code
_entity_poly.pdbx_strand_id
1 'polypeptide(L)'
;MANAELQELILLGYITFYLIITLIVLSYIAVGLRLWVRYRITKSPGWDDATMVAALLLFTCYCSIILAITFRSQQRKLFNKEDIHVTLIYVQLGEIFYIFTTTLFKISLGLFFLRVLTQPWQTLIFRVILGVSATYGLFYIFVTIFQCGKPADLADSLIGSSSCLPSAFLLTTGYLYGVINVIADWTFVLIPISILVDSELDRRAKISVSVVMGLGAIGSVSSILRMVYLKGLMFGGGGLTANSIKATIWATAEPGTGIVAASVAILRPLIRQFNSCIHTKVSDYRSRKSLLPSSSRPFGSETIALASQAGNKTSMQSIRSDDPWSPTVVLGEANVQRVISVQMINGRGSMAPMTR
;
A
#
# COMPACT_ATOMS: atom_id res chain seq x y z
N MET A 1 5.36 -41.70 -14.27
CA MET A 1 4.58 -40.51 -14.70
C MET A 1 3.54 -40.11 -13.66
N ALA A 2 2.67 -41.01 -13.19
CA ALA A 2 1.69 -40.72 -12.13
C ALA A 2 2.31 -40.16 -10.82
N ASN A 3 3.48 -40.66 -10.40
CA ASN A 3 4.15 -40.19 -9.19
C ASN A 3 4.71 -38.76 -9.31
N ALA A 4 5.13 -38.34 -10.52
CA ALA A 4 5.68 -37.00 -10.74
C ALA A 4 4.58 -35.93 -10.77
N GLU A 5 3.46 -36.22 -11.45
CA GLU A 5 2.26 -35.38 -11.45
C GLU A 5 1.68 -35.21 -10.04
N LEU A 6 1.65 -36.29 -9.26
CA LEU A 6 1.18 -36.25 -7.87
C LEU A 6 2.11 -35.42 -6.98
N GLN A 7 3.43 -35.53 -7.16
CA GLN A 7 4.43 -34.74 -6.43
C GLN A 7 4.28 -33.24 -6.74
N GLU A 8 4.09 -32.88 -8.01
CA GLU A 8 3.82 -31.50 -8.47
C GLU A 8 2.56 -30.93 -7.82
N LEU A 9 1.47 -31.69 -7.79
CA LEU A 9 0.20 -31.28 -7.17
C LEU A 9 0.35 -31.03 -5.66
N ILE A 10 1.07 -31.91 -4.96
CA ILE A 10 1.34 -31.76 -3.52
C ILE A 10 2.18 -30.51 -3.25
N LEU A 11 3.24 -30.30 -4.04
CA LEU A 11 4.10 -29.12 -3.91
C LEU A 11 3.33 -27.82 -4.14
N LEU A 12 2.52 -27.76 -5.21
CA LEU A 12 1.66 -26.62 -5.50
C LEU A 12 0.63 -26.35 -4.38
N GLY A 13 0.11 -27.41 -3.75
CA GLY A 13 -0.76 -27.29 -2.58
C GLY A 13 -0.07 -26.60 -1.39
N TYR A 14 1.16 -27.03 -1.05
CA TYR A 14 1.94 -26.38 0.01
C TYR A 14 2.27 -24.94 -0.31
N ILE A 15 2.69 -24.64 -1.55
CA ILE A 15 2.98 -23.27 -2.00
C ILE A 15 1.74 -22.38 -1.81
N THR A 16 0.57 -22.86 -2.23
CA THR A 16 -0.71 -22.15 -2.08
C THR A 16 -1.00 -21.84 -0.62
N PHE A 17 -0.81 -22.81 0.28
CA PHE A 17 -1.02 -22.63 1.71
C PHE A 17 -0.13 -21.54 2.31
N TYR A 18 1.19 -21.61 2.09
CA TYR A 18 2.12 -20.60 2.61
C TYR A 18 1.87 -19.20 2.03
N LEU A 19 1.53 -19.13 0.74
CA LEU A 19 1.21 -17.88 0.07
C LEU A 19 -0.06 -17.23 0.66
N ILE A 20 -1.11 -17.99 0.93
CA ILE A 20 -2.33 -17.46 1.54
C ILE A 20 -2.04 -16.89 2.94
N ILE A 21 -1.36 -17.66 3.79
CA ILE A 21 -1.07 -17.24 5.16
C ILE A 21 -0.21 -15.97 5.17
N THR A 22 0.83 -15.92 4.35
CA THR A 22 1.71 -14.74 4.26
C THR A 22 0.95 -13.50 3.77
N LEU A 23 0.12 -13.63 2.72
CA LEU A 23 -0.67 -12.51 2.19
C LEU A 23 -1.75 -12.03 3.16
N ILE A 24 -2.44 -12.94 3.88
CA ILE A 24 -3.39 -12.55 4.93
C ILE A 24 -2.67 -11.73 6.00
N VAL A 25 -1.60 -12.27 6.59
CA VAL A 25 -0.89 -11.62 7.69
C VAL A 25 -0.38 -10.25 7.25
N LEU A 26 0.23 -10.18 6.06
CA LEU A 26 0.73 -8.92 5.51
C LEU A 26 -0.41 -7.92 5.24
N SER A 27 -1.56 -8.38 4.73
CA SER A 27 -2.72 -7.52 4.47
C SER A 27 -3.32 -6.95 5.76
N TYR A 28 -3.47 -7.77 6.80
CA TYR A 28 -3.95 -7.30 8.10
C TYR A 28 -3.01 -6.28 8.74
N ILE A 29 -1.70 -6.53 8.71
CA ILE A 29 -0.70 -5.57 9.20
C ILE A 29 -0.77 -4.26 8.40
N ALA A 30 -0.79 -4.35 7.07
CA ALA A 30 -0.79 -3.18 6.21
C ALA A 30 -2.06 -2.33 6.36
N VAL A 31 -3.24 -2.95 6.39
CA VAL A 31 -4.52 -2.25 6.59
C VAL A 31 -4.62 -1.72 8.02
N GLY A 32 -4.20 -2.48 9.04
CA GLY A 32 -4.15 -1.99 10.42
C GLY A 32 -3.29 -0.74 10.55
N LEU A 33 -2.12 -0.73 9.90
CA LEU A 33 -1.24 0.43 9.88
C LEU A 33 -1.86 1.60 9.11
N ARG A 34 -2.51 1.35 7.96
CA ARG A 34 -3.28 2.36 7.21
C ARG A 34 -4.33 3.02 8.10
N LEU A 35 -5.15 2.24 8.81
CA LEU A 35 -6.18 2.76 9.71
C LEU A 35 -5.57 3.57 10.85
N TRP A 36 -4.49 3.08 11.47
CA TRP A 36 -3.82 3.81 12.53
C TRP A 36 -3.30 5.18 12.06
N VAL A 37 -2.69 5.25 10.87
CA VAL A 37 -2.25 6.53 10.28
C VAL A 37 -3.46 7.45 10.03
N ARG A 38 -4.55 6.94 9.46
CA ARG A 38 -5.74 7.74 9.13
C ARG A 38 -6.48 8.27 10.36
N TYR A 39 -6.65 7.44 11.39
CA TYR A 39 -7.38 7.82 12.61
C TYR A 39 -6.53 8.62 13.59
N ARG A 40 -5.25 8.26 13.79
CA ARG A 40 -4.40 8.89 14.82
C ARG A 40 -3.54 10.03 14.28
N ILE A 41 -2.96 9.87 13.08
CA ILE A 41 -1.96 10.81 12.56
C ILE A 41 -2.61 11.88 11.69
N THR A 42 -3.28 11.46 10.62
CA THR A 42 -3.90 12.40 9.67
C THR A 42 -5.27 12.88 10.13
N LYS A 43 -5.95 12.12 11.00
CA LYS A 43 -7.30 12.41 11.53
C LYS A 43 -8.34 12.68 10.42
N SER A 44 -8.21 11.97 9.30
CA SER A 44 -9.04 12.17 8.11
C SER A 44 -9.51 10.83 7.54
N PRO A 45 -10.42 10.12 8.23
CA PRO A 45 -10.98 8.87 7.70
C PRO A 45 -11.75 9.17 6.41
N GLY A 46 -11.56 8.34 5.39
CA GLY A 46 -12.29 8.48 4.13
C GLY A 46 -13.04 7.22 3.74
N TRP A 47 -13.93 7.35 2.75
CA TRP A 47 -14.63 6.22 2.13
C TRP A 47 -13.66 5.19 1.51
N ASP A 48 -12.45 5.64 1.15
CA ASP A 48 -11.35 4.76 0.73
C ASP A 48 -10.94 3.76 1.83
N ASP A 49 -10.99 4.16 3.10
CA ASP A 49 -10.61 3.28 4.21
C ASP A 49 -11.72 2.25 4.52
N ALA A 50 -12.99 2.66 4.47
CA ALA A 50 -14.13 1.76 4.65
C ALA A 50 -14.18 0.68 3.56
N THR A 51 -14.00 1.08 2.30
CA THR A 51 -13.95 0.15 1.16
C THR A 51 -12.74 -0.79 1.22
N MET A 52 -11.59 -0.33 1.76
CA MET A 52 -10.43 -1.19 1.99
C MET A 52 -10.68 -2.23 3.09
N VAL A 53 -11.34 -1.85 4.19
CA VAL A 53 -11.70 -2.80 5.25
C VAL A 53 -12.69 -3.84 4.73
N ALA A 54 -13.69 -3.42 3.94
CA ALA A 54 -14.60 -4.34 3.27
C ALA A 54 -13.85 -5.31 2.34
N ALA A 55 -12.90 -4.81 1.55
CA ALA A 55 -12.06 -5.65 0.69
C ALA A 55 -11.22 -6.66 1.51
N LEU A 56 -10.67 -6.26 2.66
CA LEU A 56 -9.92 -7.16 3.55
C LEU A 56 -10.80 -8.29 4.11
N LEU A 57 -12.04 -7.98 4.52
CA LEU A 57 -12.98 -8.99 5.02
C LEU A 57 -13.34 -9.99 3.92
N LEU A 58 -13.63 -9.51 2.71
CA LEU A 58 -13.94 -10.37 1.57
C LEU A 58 -12.73 -11.19 1.12
N PHE A 59 -11.52 -10.62 1.16
CA PHE A 59 -10.28 -11.35 0.91
C PHE A 59 -10.07 -12.46 1.93
N THR A 60 -10.43 -12.22 3.19
CA THR A 60 -10.37 -13.23 4.25
C THR A 60 -11.35 -14.37 3.96
N CYS A 61 -12.61 -14.06 3.59
CA CYS A 61 -13.59 -15.06 3.17
C CYS A 61 -13.09 -15.89 1.98
N TYR A 62 -12.56 -15.24 0.94
CA TYR A 62 -11.95 -15.88 -0.21
C TYR A 62 -10.85 -16.86 0.21
N CYS A 63 -9.88 -16.39 0.99
CA CYS A 63 -8.77 -17.21 1.45
C CYS A 63 -9.22 -18.38 2.33
N SER A 64 -10.22 -18.18 3.20
CA SER A 64 -10.80 -19.27 4.00
C SER A 64 -11.41 -20.37 3.13
N ILE A 65 -12.09 -20.00 2.04
CA ILE A 65 -12.66 -20.96 1.08
C ILE A 65 -11.54 -21.73 0.36
N ILE A 66 -10.51 -21.05 -0.14
CA ILE A 66 -9.39 -21.72 -0.80
C ILE A 66 -8.66 -22.67 0.15
N LEU A 67 -8.42 -22.27 1.41
CA LEU A 67 -7.84 -23.14 2.42
C LEU A 67 -8.70 -24.37 2.71
N ALA A 68 -10.03 -24.22 2.73
CA ALA A 68 -10.95 -25.35 2.89
C ALA A 68 -10.83 -26.34 1.73
N ILE A 69 -10.72 -25.85 0.48
CA ILE A 69 -10.47 -26.69 -0.71
C ILE A 69 -9.12 -27.40 -0.59
N THR A 70 -8.04 -26.69 -0.24
CA THR A 70 -6.70 -27.27 -0.07
C THR A 70 -6.69 -28.37 1.00
N PHE A 71 -7.35 -28.16 2.13
CA PHE A 71 -7.43 -29.16 3.20
C PHE A 71 -8.22 -30.40 2.75
N ARG A 72 -9.36 -30.21 2.06
CA ARG A 72 -10.14 -31.31 1.49
C ARG A 72 -9.36 -32.09 0.44
N SER A 73 -8.53 -31.40 -0.35
CA SER A 73 -7.62 -32.00 -1.32
C SER A 73 -6.58 -32.91 -0.66
N GLN A 74 -5.95 -32.45 0.42
CA GLN A 74 -4.93 -33.21 1.14
C GLN A 74 -5.49 -34.47 1.80
N GLN A 75 -6.74 -34.43 2.25
CA GLN A 75 -7.46 -35.57 2.85
C GLN A 75 -7.98 -36.58 1.80
N ARG A 76 -7.64 -36.42 0.51
CA ARG A 76 -8.14 -37.22 -0.63
C ARG A 76 -9.67 -37.32 -0.73
N LYS A 77 -10.41 -36.43 -0.07
CA LYS A 77 -11.89 -36.42 -0.12
C LYS A 77 -12.41 -36.02 -1.49
N LEU A 78 -11.59 -35.38 -2.33
CA LEU A 78 -11.96 -34.94 -3.68
C LEU A 78 -12.35 -36.05 -4.66
N PHE A 79 -12.07 -37.33 -4.36
CA PHE A 79 -12.34 -38.46 -5.26
C PHE A 79 -13.70 -39.14 -5.02
N ASN A 80 -14.44 -38.74 -3.98
CA ASN A 80 -15.78 -39.27 -3.73
C ASN A 80 -16.84 -38.43 -4.47
N LYS A 81 -17.86 -39.06 -5.05
CA LYS A 81 -18.86 -38.38 -5.90
C LYS A 81 -19.60 -37.26 -5.15
N GLU A 82 -19.97 -37.49 -3.89
CA GLU A 82 -20.63 -36.49 -3.03
C GLU A 82 -19.70 -35.30 -2.68
N ASP A 83 -18.40 -35.54 -2.58
CA ASP A 83 -17.41 -34.52 -2.22
C ASP A 83 -17.03 -33.60 -3.39
N ILE A 84 -17.30 -34.02 -4.64
CA ILE A 84 -17.10 -33.21 -5.85
C ILE A 84 -18.12 -32.06 -5.89
N HIS A 85 -19.39 -32.32 -5.57
CA HIS A 85 -20.43 -31.28 -5.52
C HIS A 85 -20.05 -30.15 -4.57
N VAL A 86 -19.61 -30.50 -3.37
CA VAL A 86 -19.20 -29.55 -2.33
C VAL A 86 -18.00 -28.72 -2.78
N THR A 87 -17.01 -29.36 -3.40
CA THR A 87 -15.81 -28.66 -3.92
C THR A 87 -16.18 -27.65 -4.99
N LEU A 88 -17.11 -27.99 -5.87
CA LEU A 88 -17.53 -27.13 -6.97
C LEU A 88 -18.26 -25.88 -6.47
N ILE A 89 -19.11 -26.02 -5.46
CA ILE A 89 -19.74 -24.88 -4.77
C ILE A 89 -18.67 -23.98 -4.15
N TYR A 90 -17.64 -24.54 -3.50
CA TYR A 90 -16.55 -23.75 -2.93
C TYR A 90 -15.75 -23.01 -4.00
N VAL A 91 -15.45 -23.63 -5.14
CA VAL A 91 -14.76 -22.97 -6.26
C VAL A 91 -15.59 -21.78 -6.76
N GLN A 92 -16.89 -21.98 -6.95
CA GLN A 92 -17.81 -20.93 -7.40
C GLN A 92 -17.87 -19.77 -6.40
N LEU A 93 -18.02 -20.09 -5.12
CA LEU A 93 -18.09 -19.10 -4.06
C LEU A 93 -16.75 -18.33 -3.95
N GLY A 94 -15.63 -19.04 -4.09
CA GLY A 94 -14.29 -18.46 -4.14
C GLY A 94 -14.15 -17.47 -5.31
N GLU A 95 -14.62 -17.82 -6.51
CA GLU A 95 -14.60 -16.91 -7.66
C GLU A 95 -15.41 -15.63 -7.40
N ILE A 96 -16.61 -15.76 -6.81
CA ILE A 96 -17.45 -14.60 -6.45
C ILE A 96 -16.72 -13.68 -5.46
N PHE A 97 -16.17 -14.23 -4.36
CA PHE A 97 -15.43 -13.44 -3.37
C PHE A 97 -14.16 -12.82 -3.96
N TYR A 98 -13.49 -13.50 -4.88
CA TYR A 98 -12.35 -12.95 -5.61
C TYR A 98 -12.76 -11.71 -6.44
N ILE A 99 -13.86 -11.77 -7.20
CA ILE A 99 -14.33 -10.65 -8.02
C ILE A 99 -14.73 -9.46 -7.14
N PHE A 100 -15.44 -9.71 -6.03
CA PHE A 100 -15.80 -8.66 -5.07
C PHE A 100 -14.57 -8.01 -4.44
N THR A 101 -13.61 -8.83 -4.00
CA THR A 101 -12.37 -8.34 -3.39
C THR A 101 -11.59 -7.49 -4.38
N THR A 102 -11.38 -7.99 -5.60
CA THR A 102 -10.62 -7.30 -6.64
C THR A 102 -11.27 -5.97 -7.04
N THR A 103 -12.58 -5.95 -7.16
CA THR A 103 -13.34 -4.72 -7.46
C THR A 103 -13.23 -3.71 -6.32
N LEU A 104 -13.45 -4.12 -5.06
CA LEU A 104 -13.47 -3.19 -3.92
C LEU A 104 -12.09 -2.62 -3.58
N PHE A 105 -11.02 -3.40 -3.65
CA PHE A 105 -9.68 -2.85 -3.40
C PHE A 105 -9.30 -1.85 -4.49
N LYS A 106 -9.66 -2.11 -5.76
CA LYS A 106 -9.43 -1.16 -6.88
C LYS A 106 -10.24 0.11 -6.70
N ILE A 107 -11.50 0.01 -6.24
CA ILE A 107 -12.30 1.19 -5.86
C ILE A 107 -11.61 1.98 -4.75
N SER A 108 -11.17 1.32 -3.67
CA SER A 108 -10.45 2.00 -2.58
C SER A 108 -9.18 2.70 -3.06
N LEU A 109 -8.35 2.01 -3.85
CA LEU A 109 -7.13 2.56 -4.44
C LEU A 109 -7.46 3.72 -5.39
N GLY A 110 -8.50 3.58 -6.20
CA GLY A 110 -9.00 4.58 -7.13
C GLY A 110 -9.49 5.85 -6.43
N LEU A 111 -10.27 5.71 -5.36
CA LEU A 111 -10.72 6.84 -4.53
C LEU A 111 -9.53 7.56 -3.88
N PHE A 112 -8.51 6.82 -3.46
CA PHE A 112 -7.26 7.41 -2.97
C PHE A 112 -6.57 8.24 -4.05
N PHE A 113 -6.41 7.70 -5.27
CA PHE A 113 -5.83 8.44 -6.38
C PHE A 113 -6.66 9.66 -6.76
N LEU A 114 -7.98 9.56 -6.84
CA LEU A 114 -8.87 10.68 -7.14
C LEU A 114 -8.74 11.84 -6.13
N ARG A 115 -8.29 11.59 -4.89
CA ARG A 115 -7.98 12.65 -3.92
C ARG A 115 -6.62 13.32 -4.17
N VAL A 116 -5.69 12.61 -4.81
CA VAL A 116 -4.32 13.09 -5.09
C VAL A 116 -4.22 13.78 -6.45
N LEU A 117 -5.02 13.33 -7.41
CA LEU A 117 -5.04 13.88 -8.77
C LEU A 117 -5.67 15.27 -8.78
N THR A 118 -4.95 16.23 -9.36
CA THR A 118 -5.44 17.61 -9.54
C THR A 118 -5.92 17.88 -10.97
N GLN A 119 -5.40 17.14 -11.95
CA GLN A 119 -5.72 17.36 -13.36
C GLN A 119 -7.08 16.73 -13.74
N PRO A 120 -7.95 17.45 -14.47
CA PRO A 120 -9.29 16.97 -14.79
C PRO A 120 -9.28 15.76 -15.73
N TRP A 121 -8.36 15.71 -16.70
CA TRP A 121 -8.27 14.58 -17.64
C TRP A 121 -7.87 13.26 -16.93
N GLN A 122 -6.92 13.32 -15.98
CA GLN A 122 -6.50 12.16 -15.18
C GLN A 122 -7.64 11.67 -14.30
N THR A 123 -8.35 12.60 -13.64
CA THR A 123 -9.53 12.32 -12.82
C THR A 123 -10.63 11.65 -13.64
N LEU A 124 -10.88 12.13 -14.86
CA LEU A 124 -11.87 11.54 -15.78
C LEU A 124 -11.49 10.11 -16.16
N ILE A 125 -10.24 9.87 -16.56
CA ILE A 125 -9.75 8.53 -16.92
C ILE A 125 -9.92 7.56 -15.75
N PHE A 126 -9.56 7.98 -14.52
CA PHE A 126 -9.76 7.15 -13.33
C PHE A 126 -11.22 6.81 -13.05
N ARG A 127 -12.12 7.79 -13.18
CA ARG A 127 -13.56 7.55 -12.99
C ARG A 127 -14.11 6.57 -14.02
N VAL A 128 -13.71 6.72 -15.29
CA VAL A 128 -14.13 5.84 -16.37
C VAL A 128 -13.62 4.42 -16.13
N ILE A 129 -12.33 4.23 -15.86
CA ILE A 129 -11.76 2.88 -15.69
C ILE A 129 -12.30 2.17 -14.45
N LEU A 130 -12.51 2.89 -13.33
CA LEU A 130 -13.14 2.35 -12.13
C LEU A 130 -14.60 1.98 -12.39
N GLY A 131 -15.34 2.83 -13.10
CA GLY A 131 -16.72 2.58 -13.49
C GLY A 131 -16.84 1.35 -14.38
N VAL A 132 -15.99 1.24 -15.42
CA VAL A 132 -15.96 0.07 -16.33
C VAL A 132 -15.57 -1.20 -15.58
N SER A 133 -14.52 -1.16 -14.75
CA SER A 133 -14.09 -2.32 -13.97
C SER A 133 -15.16 -2.76 -12.97
N ALA A 134 -15.81 -1.84 -12.26
CA ALA A 134 -16.86 -2.17 -11.29
C ALA A 134 -18.15 -2.68 -11.96
N THR A 135 -18.58 -2.05 -13.05
CA THR A 135 -19.78 -2.49 -13.80
C THR A 135 -19.56 -3.87 -14.43
N TYR A 136 -18.40 -4.09 -15.05
CA TYR A 136 -18.09 -5.38 -15.64
C TYR A 136 -17.85 -6.46 -14.58
N GLY A 137 -17.23 -6.13 -13.45
CA GLY A 137 -17.09 -7.05 -12.31
C GLY A 137 -18.45 -7.47 -11.73
N LEU A 138 -19.38 -6.52 -11.59
CA LEU A 138 -20.74 -6.81 -11.17
C LEU A 138 -21.46 -7.71 -12.19
N PHE A 139 -21.36 -7.40 -13.48
CA PHE A 139 -21.89 -8.25 -14.55
C PHE A 139 -21.31 -9.66 -14.50
N TYR A 140 -20.00 -9.80 -14.31
CA TYR A 140 -19.34 -11.10 -14.24
C TYR A 140 -19.80 -11.90 -13.02
N ILE A 141 -20.02 -11.27 -11.86
CA ILE A 141 -20.63 -11.91 -10.68
C ILE A 141 -22.02 -12.47 -11.02
N PHE A 142 -22.87 -11.71 -11.73
CA PHE A 142 -24.18 -12.20 -12.16
C PHE A 142 -24.05 -13.40 -13.10
N VAL A 143 -23.12 -13.36 -14.07
CA VAL A 143 -22.86 -14.50 -14.96
C VAL A 143 -22.43 -15.72 -14.15
N THR A 144 -21.49 -15.57 -13.21
CA THR A 144 -21.01 -16.64 -12.33
C THR A 144 -22.16 -17.20 -11.47
N ILE A 145 -23.01 -16.37 -10.85
CA ILE A 145 -24.12 -16.86 -10.01
C ILE A 145 -25.19 -17.60 -10.82
N PHE A 146 -25.55 -17.07 -11.99
CA PHE A 146 -26.67 -17.56 -12.81
C PHE A 146 -26.24 -18.47 -13.97
N GLN A 147 -25.00 -18.97 -13.97
CA GLN A 147 -24.44 -19.74 -15.08
C GLN A 147 -25.22 -21.02 -15.42
N CYS A 148 -25.94 -21.60 -14.45
CA CYS A 148 -26.80 -22.78 -14.65
C CYS A 148 -28.24 -22.55 -14.19
N GLY A 149 -28.72 -21.29 -14.18
CA GLY A 149 -30.07 -20.95 -13.75
C GLY A 149 -30.16 -20.63 -12.25
N LYS A 150 -30.98 -21.37 -11.49
CA LYS A 150 -31.23 -21.07 -10.07
C LYS A 150 -30.01 -21.43 -9.19
N PRO A 151 -29.56 -20.54 -8.28
CA PRO A 151 -28.43 -20.83 -7.39
C PRO A 151 -28.64 -22.06 -6.49
N ALA A 152 -29.90 -22.41 -6.19
CA ALA A 152 -30.25 -23.55 -5.36
C ALA A 152 -30.01 -24.90 -6.05
N ASP A 153 -30.16 -24.96 -7.37
CA ASP A 153 -30.02 -26.19 -8.17
C ASP A 153 -28.62 -26.28 -8.81
N LEU A 154 -27.72 -25.34 -8.47
CA LEU A 154 -26.41 -25.18 -9.11
C LEU A 154 -25.53 -26.42 -8.92
N ALA A 155 -25.59 -27.04 -7.75
CA ALA A 155 -24.82 -28.24 -7.43
C ALA A 155 -25.23 -29.46 -8.27
N ASP A 156 -26.53 -29.60 -8.53
CA ASP A 156 -27.09 -30.70 -9.32
C ASP A 156 -26.96 -30.43 -10.83
N SER A 157 -27.12 -29.17 -11.24
CA SER A 157 -27.05 -28.72 -12.64
C SER A 157 -25.63 -28.78 -13.22
N LEU A 158 -24.60 -28.71 -12.37
CA LEU A 158 -23.21 -28.83 -12.78
C LEU A 158 -22.79 -30.27 -13.15
N ILE A 159 -23.57 -31.28 -12.75
CA ILE A 159 -23.27 -32.71 -12.97
C ILE A 159 -24.34 -33.37 -13.85
N GLY A 160 -25.59 -32.92 -13.78
CA GLY A 160 -26.69 -33.35 -14.64
C GLY A 160 -27.11 -32.21 -15.58
N SER A 161 -26.95 -32.41 -16.88
CA SER A 161 -27.25 -31.46 -17.97
C SER A 161 -28.61 -30.75 -17.86
N SER A 162 -28.67 -29.65 -17.11
CA SER A 162 -29.77 -28.69 -17.12
C SER A 162 -29.22 -27.35 -17.60
N SER A 163 -29.25 -27.14 -18.93
CA SER A 163 -29.14 -25.82 -19.59
C SER A 163 -28.17 -24.81 -18.96
N CYS A 164 -26.94 -25.21 -18.65
CA CYS A 164 -25.89 -24.25 -18.28
C CYS A 164 -25.48 -23.42 -19.50
N LEU A 165 -24.98 -22.21 -19.24
CA LEU A 165 -24.37 -21.37 -20.28
C LEU A 165 -23.23 -22.14 -20.97
N PRO A 166 -23.05 -21.96 -22.28
CA PRO A 166 -21.96 -22.61 -23.01
C PRO A 166 -20.60 -22.30 -22.37
N SER A 167 -19.74 -23.30 -22.20
CA SER A 167 -18.39 -23.10 -21.63
C SER A 167 -17.57 -22.07 -22.40
N ALA A 168 -17.81 -21.95 -23.72
CA ALA A 168 -17.23 -20.91 -24.56
C ALA A 168 -17.65 -19.50 -24.11
N PHE A 169 -18.91 -19.29 -23.74
CA PHE A 169 -19.41 -18.01 -23.25
C PHE A 169 -18.76 -17.64 -21.91
N LEU A 170 -18.73 -18.57 -20.95
CA LEU A 170 -18.07 -18.37 -19.65
C LEU A 170 -16.58 -18.07 -19.79
N LEU A 171 -15.91 -18.75 -20.73
CA LEU A 171 -14.49 -18.53 -20.99
C LEU A 171 -14.24 -17.14 -21.60
N THR A 172 -15.06 -16.74 -22.58
CA THR A 172 -14.95 -15.43 -23.23
C THR A 172 -15.22 -14.28 -22.24
N THR A 173 -16.23 -14.41 -21.38
CA THR A 173 -16.51 -13.39 -20.35
C THR A 173 -15.41 -13.33 -19.30
N GLY A 174 -14.86 -14.47 -18.88
CA GLY A 174 -13.72 -14.52 -17.97
C GLY A 174 -12.45 -13.88 -18.55
N TYR A 175 -12.17 -14.11 -19.85
CA TYR A 175 -11.07 -13.42 -20.56
C TYR A 175 -11.29 -11.92 -20.64
N LEU A 176 -12.51 -11.47 -20.96
CA LEU A 176 -12.84 -10.05 -21.02
C LEU A 176 -12.72 -9.39 -19.65
N TYR A 177 -13.13 -10.06 -18.56
CA TYR A 177 -12.88 -9.63 -17.18
C TYR A 177 -11.38 -9.44 -16.92
N GLY A 178 -10.57 -10.43 -17.32
CA GLY A 178 -9.12 -10.39 -17.20
C GLY A 178 -8.49 -9.20 -17.94
N VAL A 179 -8.89 -8.96 -19.18
CA VAL A 179 -8.41 -7.84 -20.00
C VAL A 179 -8.75 -6.49 -19.34
N ILE A 180 -9.99 -6.31 -18.88
CA ILE A 180 -10.41 -5.08 -18.19
C ILE A 180 -9.59 -4.87 -16.92
N ASN A 181 -9.33 -5.94 -16.16
CA ASN A 181 -8.49 -5.86 -14.96
C ASN A 181 -7.06 -5.46 -15.26
N VAL A 182 -6.45 -6.02 -16.31
CA VAL A 182 -5.10 -5.64 -16.75
C VAL A 182 -5.07 -4.17 -17.19
N ILE A 183 -6.04 -3.71 -18.00
CA ILE A 183 -6.12 -2.31 -18.41
C ILE A 183 -6.26 -1.38 -17.20
N ALA A 184 -7.07 -1.77 -16.21
CA ALA A 184 -7.18 -1.02 -14.96
C ALA A 184 -5.82 -0.92 -14.26
N ASP A 185 -5.13 -2.06 -14.04
CA ASP A 185 -3.84 -2.10 -13.36
C ASP A 185 -2.78 -1.23 -14.07
N TRP A 186 -2.72 -1.30 -15.40
CA TRP A 186 -1.83 -0.44 -16.19
C TRP A 186 -2.18 1.04 -16.09
N THR A 187 -3.47 1.38 -16.02
CA THR A 187 -3.91 2.77 -15.82
C THR A 187 -3.45 3.31 -14.46
N PHE A 188 -3.53 2.48 -13.40
CA PHE A 188 -2.99 2.81 -12.07
C PHE A 188 -1.47 3.01 -12.07
N VAL A 189 -0.74 2.39 -13.00
CA VAL A 189 0.72 2.54 -13.14
C VAL A 189 1.08 3.75 -14.00
N LEU A 190 0.46 3.92 -15.16
CA LEU A 190 0.82 4.94 -16.15
C LEU A 190 0.45 6.36 -15.71
N ILE A 191 -0.72 6.54 -15.12
CA ILE A 191 -1.16 7.90 -14.75
C ILE A 191 -0.24 8.52 -13.71
N PRO A 192 0.14 7.85 -12.62
CA PRO A 192 1.07 8.46 -11.67
C PRO A 192 2.46 8.70 -12.29
N ILE A 193 2.85 8.00 -13.37
CA ILE A 193 4.13 8.22 -14.07
C ILE A 193 4.13 9.58 -14.74
N SER A 194 3.03 9.96 -15.41
CA SER A 194 2.91 11.30 -15.99
C SER A 194 3.11 12.39 -14.93
N ILE A 195 2.55 12.21 -13.73
CA ILE A 195 2.70 13.16 -12.62
C ILE A 195 4.15 13.24 -12.13
N LEU A 196 4.89 12.14 -12.12
CA LEU A 196 6.30 12.12 -11.67
C LEU A 196 7.27 12.76 -12.66
N VAL A 197 6.90 12.83 -13.93
CA VAL A 197 7.72 13.41 -15.00
C VAL A 197 7.52 14.93 -15.04
N ASP A 198 6.28 15.39 -14.94
CA ASP A 198 5.94 16.80 -15.20
C ASP A 198 5.95 17.70 -13.95
N SER A 199 6.17 17.13 -12.76
CA SER A 199 5.92 17.84 -11.50
C SER A 199 7.16 17.91 -10.61
N GLU A 200 7.46 19.11 -10.08
CA GLU A 200 8.51 19.40 -9.09
C GLU A 200 8.15 18.84 -7.70
N LEU A 201 7.79 17.56 -7.65
CA LEU A 201 7.46 16.89 -6.41
C LEU A 201 8.71 16.67 -5.56
N ASP A 202 8.59 16.94 -4.26
CA ASP A 202 9.61 16.56 -3.27
C ASP A 202 10.02 15.09 -3.47
N ARG A 203 11.32 14.81 -3.38
CA ARG A 203 11.93 13.50 -3.67
C ARG A 203 11.24 12.36 -2.92
N ARG A 204 10.65 12.67 -1.78
CA ARG A 204 9.89 11.75 -0.91
C ARG A 204 8.52 11.39 -1.50
N ALA A 205 7.81 12.35 -2.08
CA ALA A 205 6.56 12.09 -2.79
C ALA A 205 6.84 11.22 -4.01
N LYS A 206 7.95 11.48 -4.73
CA LYS A 206 8.42 10.68 -5.86
C LYS A 206 8.62 9.21 -5.49
N ILE A 207 9.36 8.92 -4.42
CA ILE A 207 9.59 7.55 -3.94
C ILE A 207 8.28 6.82 -3.66
N SER A 208 7.33 7.44 -2.95
CA SER A 208 6.10 6.73 -2.64
C SER A 208 5.22 6.49 -3.86
N VAL A 209 5.22 7.37 -4.86
CA VAL A 209 4.46 7.07 -6.09
C VAL A 209 5.15 5.92 -6.83
N SER A 210 6.49 5.91 -6.89
CA SER A 210 7.25 4.81 -7.50
C SER A 210 6.99 3.45 -6.84
N VAL A 211 6.86 3.40 -5.51
CA VAL A 211 6.50 2.16 -4.80
C VAL A 211 5.11 1.67 -5.24
N VAL A 212 4.14 2.56 -5.34
CA VAL A 212 2.77 2.19 -5.76
C VAL A 212 2.74 1.73 -7.21
N MET A 213 3.49 2.37 -8.10
CA MET A 213 3.64 1.93 -9.49
C MET A 213 4.26 0.53 -9.59
N GLY A 214 5.34 0.28 -8.84
CA GLY A 214 6.01 -1.02 -8.83
C GLY A 214 5.07 -2.14 -8.38
N LEU A 215 4.23 -1.86 -7.38
CA LEU A 215 3.24 -2.81 -6.90
C LEU A 215 2.06 -2.99 -7.88
N GLY A 216 1.63 -1.93 -8.57
CA GLY A 216 0.66 -2.03 -9.67
C GLY A 216 1.18 -2.89 -10.83
N ALA A 217 2.47 -2.79 -11.16
CA ALA A 217 3.11 -3.65 -12.15
C ALA A 217 3.09 -5.12 -11.72
N ILE A 218 3.41 -5.41 -10.45
CA ILE A 218 3.33 -6.77 -9.89
C ILE A 218 1.88 -7.30 -9.96
N GLY A 219 0.90 -6.47 -9.61
CA GLY A 219 -0.53 -6.80 -9.75
C GLY A 219 -0.90 -7.16 -11.20
N SER A 220 -0.45 -6.37 -12.17
CA SER A 220 -0.72 -6.62 -13.60
C SER A 220 -0.12 -7.94 -14.09
N VAL A 221 1.09 -8.30 -13.65
CA VAL A 221 1.72 -9.59 -13.97
C VAL A 221 0.88 -10.74 -13.40
N SER A 222 0.38 -10.57 -12.17
CA SER A 222 -0.50 -11.55 -11.54
C SER A 222 -1.80 -11.75 -12.33
N SER A 223 -2.43 -10.65 -12.77
CA SER A 223 -3.64 -10.66 -13.58
C SER A 223 -3.44 -11.38 -14.93
N ILE A 224 -2.31 -11.12 -15.60
CA ILE A 224 -1.95 -11.77 -16.88
C ILE A 224 -1.74 -13.27 -16.68
N LEU A 225 -0.99 -13.67 -15.66
CA LEU A 225 -0.70 -15.09 -15.41
C LEU A 225 -1.97 -15.85 -15.02
N ARG A 226 -2.87 -15.24 -14.24
CA ARG A 226 -4.20 -15.79 -13.99
C ARG A 226 -4.96 -16.05 -15.29
N MET A 227 -4.93 -15.09 -16.23
CA MET A 227 -5.58 -15.20 -17.53
C MET A 227 -5.00 -16.34 -18.39
N VAL A 228 -3.68 -16.56 -18.35
CA VAL A 228 -3.01 -17.69 -19.04
C VAL A 228 -3.52 -19.03 -18.53
N TYR A 229 -3.64 -19.18 -17.20
CA TYR A 229 -4.08 -20.42 -16.58
C TYR A 229 -5.61 -20.57 -16.43
N LEU A 230 -6.40 -19.57 -16.87
CA LEU A 230 -7.85 -19.53 -16.73
C LEU A 230 -8.56 -20.74 -17.34
N LYS A 231 -8.07 -21.25 -18.49
CA LYS A 231 -8.61 -22.47 -19.12
C LYS A 231 -8.53 -23.69 -18.20
N GLY A 232 -7.55 -23.73 -17.30
CA GLY A 232 -7.41 -24.82 -16.33
C GLY A 232 -8.50 -24.84 -15.26
N LEU A 233 -9.26 -23.75 -15.08
CA LEU A 233 -10.39 -23.71 -14.14
C LEU A 233 -11.68 -24.34 -14.73
N MET A 234 -11.75 -24.51 -16.05
CA MET A 234 -12.87 -25.20 -16.69
C MET A 234 -12.73 -26.72 -16.49
N PHE A 235 -13.66 -27.31 -15.73
CA PHE A 235 -13.74 -28.75 -15.45
C PHE A 235 -14.16 -29.54 -16.70
N GLY A 236 -13.31 -29.61 -17.72
CA GLY A 236 -13.52 -30.41 -18.93
C GLY A 236 -12.97 -31.85 -18.86
N GLY A 237 -12.37 -32.26 -17.73
CA GLY A 237 -11.58 -33.49 -17.66
C GLY A 237 -11.46 -34.18 -16.29
N GLY A 238 -12.42 -34.00 -15.39
CA GLY A 238 -12.56 -34.89 -14.22
C GLY A 238 -11.51 -34.75 -13.10
N GLY A 239 -11.01 -33.54 -12.78
CA GLY A 239 -10.20 -33.34 -11.56
C GLY A 239 -9.55 -31.95 -11.43
N LEU A 240 -9.06 -31.63 -10.22
CA LEU A 240 -8.17 -30.48 -9.98
C LEU A 240 -6.88 -30.68 -10.78
N THR A 241 -6.63 -29.82 -11.77
CA THR A 241 -5.42 -29.88 -12.59
C THR A 241 -4.34 -28.96 -12.01
N ALA A 242 -3.06 -29.24 -12.26
CA ALA A 242 -1.95 -28.36 -11.87
C ALA A 242 -2.14 -26.91 -12.37
N ASN A 243 -2.76 -26.73 -13.54
CA ASN A 243 -3.10 -25.42 -14.10
C ASN A 243 -4.17 -24.68 -13.27
N SER A 244 -5.16 -25.38 -12.72
CA SER A 244 -6.18 -24.79 -11.84
C SER A 244 -5.53 -24.26 -10.56
N ILE A 245 -4.60 -25.02 -9.96
CA ILE A 245 -3.89 -24.59 -8.75
C ILE A 245 -3.00 -23.37 -9.05
N LYS A 246 -2.28 -23.37 -10.18
CA LYS A 246 -1.50 -22.21 -10.64
C LYS A 246 -2.39 -20.98 -10.85
N ALA A 247 -3.58 -21.15 -11.44
CA ALA A 247 -4.54 -20.07 -11.59
C ALA A 247 -4.97 -19.49 -10.22
N THR A 248 -5.26 -20.36 -9.24
CA THR A 248 -5.62 -19.95 -7.86
C THR A 248 -4.50 -19.20 -7.16
N ILE A 249 -3.23 -19.59 -7.35
CA ILE A 249 -2.07 -18.89 -6.79
C ILE A 249 -2.04 -17.44 -7.28
N TRP A 250 -2.13 -17.23 -8.60
CA TRP A 250 -2.12 -15.89 -9.20
C TRP A 250 -3.40 -15.10 -8.89
N ALA A 251 -4.56 -15.77 -8.81
CA ALA A 251 -5.82 -15.17 -8.38
C ALA A 251 -5.79 -14.71 -6.91
N THR A 252 -4.97 -15.34 -6.06
CA THR A 252 -4.78 -14.93 -4.66
C THR A 252 -3.75 -13.82 -4.53
N ALA A 253 -2.66 -13.93 -5.30
CA ALA A 253 -1.57 -12.96 -5.30
C ALA A 253 -2.03 -11.57 -5.78
N GLU A 254 -2.92 -11.50 -6.78
CA GLU A 254 -3.44 -10.23 -7.33
C GLU A 254 -4.11 -9.36 -6.24
N PRO A 255 -5.22 -9.76 -5.60
CA PRO A 255 -5.87 -8.96 -4.57
C PRO A 255 -5.02 -8.81 -3.30
N GLY A 256 -4.27 -9.86 -2.89
CA GLY A 256 -3.44 -9.78 -1.69
C GLY A 256 -2.32 -8.74 -1.81
N THR A 257 -1.58 -8.75 -2.91
CA THR A 257 -0.55 -7.74 -3.17
C THR A 257 -1.18 -6.36 -3.41
N GLY A 258 -2.33 -6.29 -4.07
CA GLY A 258 -3.09 -5.06 -4.29
C GLY A 258 -3.53 -4.36 -2.99
N ILE A 259 -4.08 -5.10 -2.03
CA ILE A 259 -4.50 -4.58 -0.71
C ILE A 259 -3.29 -4.04 0.07
N VAL A 260 -2.20 -4.81 0.12
CA VAL A 260 -0.96 -4.39 0.78
C VAL A 260 -0.41 -3.13 0.12
N ALA A 261 -0.36 -3.11 -1.21
CA ALA A 261 0.15 -1.98 -1.99
C ALA A 261 -0.65 -0.70 -1.79
N ALA A 262 -1.97 -0.81 -1.87
CA ALA A 262 -2.88 0.29 -1.65
C ALA A 262 -2.80 0.83 -0.22
N SER A 263 -2.52 -0.04 0.76
CA SER A 263 -2.31 0.38 2.14
C SER A 263 -0.96 1.08 2.32
N VAL A 264 0.13 0.52 1.77
CA VAL A 264 1.48 1.12 1.79
C VAL A 264 1.51 2.50 1.13
N ALA A 265 0.69 2.72 0.09
CA ALA A 265 0.55 4.02 -0.58
C ALA A 265 0.22 5.18 0.38
N ILE A 266 -0.52 4.89 1.46
CA ILE A 266 -1.04 5.88 2.42
C ILE A 266 -0.10 6.09 3.60
N LEU A 267 0.88 5.22 3.81
CA LEU A 267 1.87 5.33 4.89
C LEU A 267 2.89 6.48 4.71
N ARG A 268 2.78 7.27 3.63
CA ARG A 268 3.62 8.47 3.36
C ARG A 268 3.90 9.37 4.57
N PRO A 269 2.90 9.79 5.37
CA PRO A 269 3.15 10.69 6.50
C PRO A 269 3.86 9.98 7.65
N LEU A 270 3.70 8.66 7.77
CA LEU A 270 4.30 7.89 8.85
C LEU A 270 5.81 7.73 8.68
N ILE A 271 6.27 7.50 7.44
CA ILE A 271 7.72 7.43 7.14
C ILE A 271 8.41 8.74 7.55
N ARG A 272 7.72 9.89 7.43
CA ARG A 272 8.24 11.18 7.89
C ARG A 272 8.43 11.20 9.41
N GLN A 273 7.41 10.82 10.18
CA GLN A 273 7.48 10.85 11.65
C GLN A 273 8.47 9.83 12.21
N PHE A 274 8.52 8.63 11.63
CA PHE A 274 9.42 7.58 12.08
C PHE A 274 10.89 7.93 11.79
N ASN A 275 11.19 8.45 10.60
CA ASN A 275 12.55 8.88 10.27
C ASN A 275 12.99 10.09 11.11
N SER A 276 12.09 11.03 11.39
CA SER A 276 12.39 12.15 12.31
C SER A 276 12.65 11.65 13.73
N CYS A 277 11.86 10.70 14.24
CA CYS A 277 12.04 10.11 15.58
C CYS A 277 13.32 9.28 15.69
N ILE A 278 13.67 8.50 14.66
CA ILE A 278 14.95 7.77 14.61
C ILE A 278 16.10 8.76 14.55
N HIS A 279 16.01 9.81 13.73
CA HIS A 279 17.09 10.79 13.62
C HIS A 279 17.32 11.55 14.93
N THR A 280 16.28 11.94 15.68
CA THR A 280 16.44 12.51 17.02
C THR A 280 17.02 11.50 18.00
N LYS A 281 16.53 10.26 18.05
CA LYS A 281 17.08 9.23 18.95
C LYS A 281 18.54 8.86 18.65
N VAL A 282 18.92 8.81 17.37
CA VAL A 282 20.31 8.56 16.94
C VAL A 282 21.21 9.77 17.22
N SER A 283 20.68 10.99 17.04
CA SER A 283 21.35 12.25 17.44
C SER A 283 21.60 12.27 18.94
N ASP A 284 20.59 11.98 19.76
CA ASP A 284 20.68 11.94 21.22
C ASP A 284 21.66 10.86 21.71
N TYR A 285 21.69 9.70 21.03
CA TYR A 285 22.67 8.65 21.32
C TYR A 285 24.11 9.05 20.96
N ARG A 286 24.32 9.73 19.82
CA ARG A 286 25.63 10.28 19.44
C ARG A 286 26.09 11.38 20.40
N SER A 287 25.20 12.29 20.81
CA SER A 287 25.51 13.34 21.79
C SER A 287 25.84 12.76 23.17
N ARG A 288 25.17 11.69 23.61
CA ARG A 288 25.56 10.97 24.84
C ARG A 288 26.92 10.28 24.72
N LYS A 289 27.26 9.75 23.55
CA LYS A 289 28.56 9.10 23.32
C LYS A 289 29.72 10.10 23.29
N SER A 290 29.50 11.35 22.85
CA SER A 290 30.51 12.43 22.92
C SER A 290 30.67 13.06 24.30
N LEU A 291 29.74 12.81 25.24
CA LEU A 291 29.80 13.28 26.63
C LEU A 291 30.44 12.27 27.59
N LEU A 292 30.82 11.09 27.10
CA LEU A 292 31.68 10.18 27.86
C LEU A 292 33.09 10.79 27.90
N PRO A 293 33.68 11.02 29.09
CA PRO A 293 35.04 11.56 29.16
C PRO A 293 35.99 10.51 28.57
N SER A 294 36.65 10.84 27.46
CA SER A 294 37.87 10.13 27.07
C SER A 294 38.90 10.42 28.15
N SER A 295 39.08 9.45 29.06
CA SER A 295 40.18 9.40 30.01
C SER A 295 41.50 9.21 29.24
N SER A 296 41.98 10.28 28.64
CA SER A 296 43.33 10.40 28.11
C SER A 296 43.79 11.80 28.46
N ARG A 297 44.38 11.93 29.66
CA ARG A 297 45.09 13.15 30.09
C ARG A 297 46.25 13.40 29.13
N PRO A 298 46.35 14.55 28.45
CA PRO A 298 47.64 15.06 28.03
C PRO A 298 48.17 15.95 29.17
N PHE A 299 49.36 15.61 29.63
CA PHE A 299 50.14 16.40 30.55
C PHE A 299 50.63 17.68 29.86
N GLY A 300 50.33 18.84 30.45
CA GLY A 300 51.12 20.07 30.35
C GLY A 300 51.04 20.88 29.06
N SER A 301 50.38 22.05 29.11
CA SER A 301 50.95 23.36 28.76
C SER A 301 49.83 24.40 28.80
N GLU A 302 49.94 25.38 29.70
CA GLU A 302 49.11 26.58 29.68
C GLU A 302 49.46 27.39 28.44
N THR A 303 48.52 27.47 27.49
CA THR A 303 48.55 28.49 26.45
C THR A 303 47.28 29.31 26.58
N ILE A 304 47.42 30.52 27.12
CA ILE A 304 46.36 31.53 27.15
C ILE A 304 46.15 31.97 25.69
N ALA A 305 45.13 31.41 25.04
CA ALA A 305 44.64 31.88 23.76
C ALA A 305 43.56 32.94 24.00
N LEU A 306 43.93 34.21 23.86
CA LEU A 306 43.00 35.34 23.73
C LEU A 306 42.26 35.22 22.39
N ALA A 307 41.06 34.64 22.41
CA ALA A 307 40.13 34.70 21.29
C ALA A 307 39.20 35.90 21.49
N SER A 308 39.41 36.93 20.66
CA SER A 308 38.50 38.06 20.47
C SER A 308 37.11 37.57 20.06
N GLN A 309 36.12 37.78 20.92
CA GLN A 309 34.72 37.47 20.62
C GLN A 309 33.97 38.76 20.32
N ALA A 310 33.99 39.14 19.04
CA ALA A 310 33.00 40.03 18.47
C ALA A 310 31.69 39.25 18.24
N GLY A 311 30.58 39.76 18.77
CA GLY A 311 29.24 39.40 18.29
C GLY A 311 28.39 38.51 19.20
N ASN A 312 27.56 39.17 20.00
CA ASN A 312 26.19 38.79 20.38
C ASN A 312 25.91 37.30 20.67
N LYS A 313 26.02 36.92 21.95
CA LYS A 313 24.94 36.23 22.70
C LYS A 313 25.05 36.59 24.19
N THR A 314 24.22 37.50 24.66
CA THR A 314 23.95 37.70 26.09
C THR A 314 23.26 36.44 26.62
N SER A 315 24.06 35.49 27.10
CA SER A 315 23.55 34.44 28.00
C SER A 315 23.44 35.05 29.38
N MET A 316 22.25 35.54 29.76
CA MET A 316 21.96 35.91 31.14
C MET A 316 22.00 34.64 32.01
N GLN A 317 23.08 34.46 32.77
CA GLN A 317 23.04 33.61 33.95
C GLN A 317 22.17 34.32 34.99
N SER A 318 21.05 33.70 35.38
CA SER A 318 20.29 34.16 36.54
C SER A 318 21.11 33.88 37.79
N ILE A 319 21.70 34.92 38.37
CA ILE A 319 22.18 34.86 39.75
C ILE A 319 20.91 34.86 40.62
N ARG A 320 20.64 33.73 41.28
CA ARG A 320 19.56 33.62 42.26
C ARG A 320 20.02 34.29 43.55
N SER A 321 19.55 35.50 43.80
CA SER A 321 19.68 36.20 45.08
C SER A 321 18.49 35.84 45.97
N ASP A 322 18.76 35.25 47.13
CA ASP A 322 17.74 34.85 48.12
C ASP A 322 17.36 36.04 49.03
N ASP A 323 16.76 37.10 48.45
CA ASP A 323 16.25 38.26 49.18
C ASP A 323 14.72 38.41 49.00
N PRO A 324 13.90 38.47 50.06
CA PRO A 324 12.43 38.44 49.96
C PRO A 324 11.74 39.70 49.38
N TRP A 325 12.48 40.77 49.05
CA TRP A 325 11.90 42.08 48.68
C TRP A 325 12.39 42.64 47.33
N SER A 326 12.73 41.79 46.36
CA SER A 326 13.04 42.25 45.00
C SER A 326 11.80 42.22 44.08
N PRO A 327 11.49 43.30 43.34
CA PRO A 327 10.34 43.31 42.42
C PRO A 327 10.65 42.51 41.14
N THR A 328 9.76 41.59 40.79
CA THR A 328 9.86 40.76 39.58
C THR A 328 9.44 41.58 38.35
N VAL A 329 10.39 41.97 37.50
CA VAL A 329 10.10 42.63 36.22
C VAL A 329 9.78 41.57 35.18
N VAL A 330 8.51 41.47 34.78
CA VAL A 330 8.05 40.62 33.66
C VAL A 330 8.07 41.47 32.39
N LEU A 331 8.99 41.20 31.47
CA LEU A 331 9.01 41.80 30.13
C LEU A 331 8.30 40.85 29.15
N GLY A 332 7.17 41.31 28.59
CA GLY A 332 6.41 40.57 27.58
C GLY A 332 7.09 40.57 26.21
N GLU A 333 7.04 39.43 25.52
CA GLU A 333 7.54 39.27 24.16
C GLU A 333 6.65 40.01 23.14
N ALA A 334 7.22 40.99 22.43
CA ALA A 334 6.63 41.54 21.21
C ALA A 334 7.42 41.05 19.99
N ASN A 335 6.74 40.33 19.09
CA ASN A 335 7.32 39.72 17.90
C ASN A 335 7.42 40.76 16.77
N VAL A 336 8.58 41.37 16.58
CA VAL A 336 8.83 42.36 15.50
C VAL A 336 9.17 41.64 14.20
N GLN A 337 8.33 41.81 13.18
CA GLN A 337 8.30 40.95 11.99
C GLN A 337 9.18 41.38 10.80
N ARG A 338 9.97 42.47 10.89
CA ARG A 338 10.93 42.84 9.83
C ARG A 338 12.11 43.64 10.39
N VAL A 339 13.33 43.18 10.11
CA VAL A 339 14.56 43.95 10.32
C VAL A 339 15.03 44.44 8.95
N ILE A 340 15.01 45.76 8.74
CA ILE A 340 15.64 46.39 7.58
C ILE A 340 17.06 46.76 7.99
N SER A 341 18.06 46.11 7.41
CA SER A 341 19.47 46.43 7.63
C SER A 341 19.91 47.54 6.68
N VAL A 342 20.17 48.73 7.23
CA VAL A 342 20.85 49.82 6.51
C VAL A 342 22.31 49.82 6.91
N GLN A 343 23.20 49.61 5.94
CA GLN A 343 24.64 49.55 6.16
C GLN A 343 25.25 50.91 5.85
N MET A 344 25.69 51.63 6.89
CA MET A 344 26.38 52.92 6.75
C MET A 344 27.87 52.66 6.48
N ILE A 345 28.36 53.11 5.32
CA ILE A 345 29.77 53.05 4.95
C ILE A 345 30.48 54.24 5.61
N ASN A 346 31.38 53.96 6.55
CA ASN A 346 32.15 54.98 7.24
C ASN A 346 33.42 55.32 6.42
N GLY A 347 33.33 56.34 5.56
CA GLY A 347 34.47 56.85 4.79
C GLY A 347 35.27 57.88 5.60
N ARG A 348 36.48 57.50 6.05
CA ARG A 348 37.50 58.44 6.51
C ARG A 348 38.36 58.86 5.31
N GLY A 349 38.27 60.12 4.90
CA GLY A 349 39.10 60.67 3.82
C GLY A 349 39.24 62.18 3.93
N SER A 350 40.35 62.61 4.53
CA SER A 350 41.10 63.87 4.37
C SER A 350 40.38 65.21 4.09
N MET A 351 40.61 66.17 4.98
CA MET A 351 40.52 67.61 4.70
C MET A 351 41.45 68.04 3.56
N ALA A 352 40.96 68.93 2.69
CA ALA A 352 41.73 69.95 1.97
C ALA A 352 40.80 71.16 1.70
N PRO A 353 41.28 72.42 1.73
CA PRO A 353 40.43 73.60 1.83
C PRO A 353 39.96 74.15 0.46
N MET A 354 38.81 74.83 0.52
CA MET A 354 38.21 75.69 -0.50
C MET A 354 39.22 76.64 -1.17
N THR A 355 39.11 76.80 -2.49
CA THR A 355 39.21 78.13 -3.14
C THR A 355 38.41 78.15 -4.46
N ARG A 356 37.52 79.16 -4.51
CA ARG A 356 36.82 79.84 -5.63
C ARG A 356 36.14 79.04 -6.75
#